data_AF-A0A8T6C9V8-F1
#
_entry.id   AF-A0A8T6C9V8-F1
#
_cell.length_a   1.000
_cell.length_b   1.000
_cell.length_c   1.000
_cell.angle_alpha   90.00
_cell.angle_beta   90.00
_cell.angle_gamma   90.00
#
_symmetry.space_group_name_H-M   'P 1'
#
loop_
_entity.id
_entity.type
_entity.pdbx_description
1 polymer ?
#
loop_
_entity_poly.entity_id
_entity_poly.type
_entity_poly.pdbx_seq_one_letter_code
_entity_poly.pdbx_strand_id
1 'polypeptide(L)' 'VSEAVESSRFFLGDEFSLVDCSLAPVLWRLRSYGIDPGPRAEALYGYMRRVFGRPSFMEGLSELERDMRPLAA' A
#
# COMPACT_ATOMS: atom_id res chain seq x y z
N VAL A 1 12.45 -1.03 -8.28
CA VAL A 1 11.24 -0.69 -7.49
C VAL A 1 10.81 0.76 -7.66
N SER A 2 11.71 1.75 -7.65
CA SER A 2 11.34 3.18 -7.84
C SER A 2 10.68 3.44 -9.20
N GLU A 3 11.32 3.02 -10.30
CA GLU A 3 10.91 3.39 -11.66
C GLU A 3 9.53 2.85 -12.09
N ALA A 4 9.16 1.66 -11.59
CA ALA A 4 7.88 1.02 -11.90
C ALA A 4 6.70 1.72 -11.22
N VAL A 5 6.88 2.22 -10.00
CA VAL A 5 5.81 2.90 -9.24
C VAL A 5 5.70 4.38 -9.64
N GLU A 6 6.78 4.97 -10.16
CA GLU A 6 6.83 6.36 -10.60
C GLU A 6 6.10 6.60 -11.92
N SER A 7 6.06 5.62 -12.82
CA SER A 7 5.52 5.78 -14.17
C SER A 7 4.15 5.14 -14.40
N SER A 8 3.64 4.34 -13.46
CA SER A 8 2.42 3.53 -13.63
C SER A 8 1.46 3.63 -12.44
N ARG A 9 0.15 3.43 -12.68
CA ARG A 9 -0.86 3.51 -11.61
C ARG A 9 -0.70 2.40 -10.55
N PHE A 10 -0.36 1.20 -10.99
CA PHE A 10 -0.14 -0.01 -10.20
C PHE A 10 1.24 -0.62 -10.53
N PHE A 11 1.64 -1.69 -9.85
CA PHE A 11 3.03 -2.14 -9.88
C PHE A 11 3.51 -2.64 -11.26
N LEU A 12 2.62 -3.26 -12.05
CA LEU A 12 2.93 -3.78 -13.39
C LEU A 12 2.39 -2.91 -14.54
N GLY A 13 1.83 -1.74 -14.25
CA GLY A 13 1.19 -0.89 -15.26
C GLY A 13 -0.05 -0.20 -14.72
N ASP A 14 -1.00 0.12 -15.59
CA ASP A 14 -2.20 0.88 -15.21
C ASP A 14 -3.37 0.02 -14.72
N GLU A 15 -3.25 -1.30 -14.82
CA GLU A 15 -4.24 -2.27 -14.36
C GLU A 15 -3.84 -2.90 -13.03
N PHE A 16 -4.83 -3.10 -12.15
CA PHE A 16 -4.64 -3.74 -10.85
C PHE A 16 -4.50 -5.24 -11.03
N SER A 17 -3.52 -5.84 -10.35
CA SER A 17 -3.15 -7.25 -10.54
C SER A 17 -2.91 -7.98 -9.22
N LEU A 18 -2.68 -9.30 -9.31
CA LEU A 18 -2.29 -10.12 -8.14
C LEU A 18 -0.98 -9.67 -7.51
N VAL A 19 -0.10 -9.00 -8.26
CA VAL A 19 1.14 -8.45 -7.69
C VAL A 19 0.80 -7.37 -6.67
N ASP A 20 -0.17 -6.50 -6.97
CA ASP A 20 -0.63 -5.47 -6.05
C ASP A 20 -1.29 -6.09 -4.80
N CYS A 21 -2.12 -7.12 -4.98
CA CYS A 21 -2.70 -7.88 -3.88
C CYS A 21 -1.63 -8.50 -2.97
N SER A 22 -0.51 -8.95 -3.54
CA SER A 22 0.57 -9.60 -2.79
C SER A 22 1.44 -8.57 -2.05
N LEU A 23 1.62 -7.38 -2.63
CA LEU A 23 2.40 -6.29 -2.02
C LEU A 23 1.64 -5.55 -0.93
N ALA A 24 0.32 -5.38 -1.09
CA ALA A 24 -0.48 -4.56 -0.20
C ALA A 24 -0.37 -4.93 1.30
N PRO A 25 -0.42 -6.23 1.70
CA PRO A 25 -0.30 -6.62 3.11
C PRO A 25 1.08 -6.32 3.70
N VAL A 26 2.15 -6.41 2.89
CA VAL A 26 3.52 -6.07 3.30
C VAL A 26 3.63 -4.56 3.52
N LEU A 27 3.15 -3.77 2.56
CA LEU A 27 3.17 -2.31 2.64
C LEU A 27 2.31 -1.78 3.79
N TRP A 28 1.18 -2.44 4.08
CA TRP A 28 0.33 -2.10 5.21
C TRP A 28 1.09 -2.17 6.54
N ARG A 29 1.98 -3.15 6.69
CA ARG A 29 2.72 -3.47 7.93
C ARG A 29 4.05 -2.74 8.13
N LEU A 30 4.50 -1.89 7.19
CA LEU A 30 5.81 -1.22 7.28
C LEU A 30 6.05 -0.54 8.64
N ARG A 31 5.05 0.17 9.17
CA ARG A 31 5.12 0.81 10.50
C ARG A 31 5.36 -0.20 11.62
N SER A 32 4.64 -1.32 11.60
CA SER A 32 4.78 -2.41 12.58
C SER A 32 6.14 -3.09 12.48
N TYR A 33 6.78 -3.06 11.30
CA TYR A 33 8.15 -3.53 11.09
C TYR A 33 9.22 -2.50 11.43
N GLY A 34 8.85 -1.28 11.86
CA GLY A 34 9.81 -0.20 12.13
C GLY A 34 10.46 0.36 10.86
N ILE A 35 9.83 0.19 9.70
CA ILE A 35 10.34 0.64 8.40
C ILE A 35 9.64 1.94 8.01
N ASP A 36 10.42 3.01 7.86
CA ASP A 36 10.01 4.27 7.25
C ASP A 36 10.64 4.37 5.84
N PRO A 37 9.82 4.40 4.77
CA PRO A 37 10.32 4.64 3.40
C PRO A 37 11.07 5.97 3.23
N GLY A 38 10.87 6.91 4.14
CA GLY A 38 11.53 8.21 4.14
C GLY A 38 10.82 9.26 3.28
N PRO A 39 11.30 10.52 3.30
CA PRO A 39 10.61 11.67 2.70
C PRO A 39 10.62 11.70 1.18
N ARG A 40 11.47 10.91 0.52
CA ARG A 40 11.57 10.84 -0.95
C ARG A 40 10.67 9.76 -1.57
N ALA A 41 9.86 9.08 -0.76
CA ALA A 41 9.02 7.97 -1.19
C ALA A 41 7.61 8.39 -1.63
N GLU A 42 7.44 9.60 -2.18
CA GLU A 42 6.10 10.13 -2.52
C GLU A 42 5.35 9.24 -3.53
N ALA A 43 6.03 8.71 -4.55
CA ALA A 43 5.44 7.78 -5.51
C ALA A 43 4.91 6.51 -4.82
N LEU A 44 5.68 5.96 -3.88
CA LEU A 44 5.29 4.80 -3.08
C LEU A 44 4.09 5.13 -2.19
N TYR A 45 4.09 6.27 -1.50
CA TYR A 45 2.95 6.70 -0.69
C TYR A 45 1.69 6.88 -1.56
N GLY A 46 1.83 7.45 -2.75
CA GLY A 46 0.76 7.55 -3.74
C GLY A 46 0.20 6.18 -4.12
N TYR A 47 1.07 5.22 -4.42
CA TYR A 47 0.67 3.83 -4.70
C TYR A 47 -0.05 3.17 -3.52
N MET A 48 0.51 3.27 -2.32
CA MET A 48 -0.09 2.74 -1.09
C MET A 48 -1.49 3.32 -0.86
N ARG A 49 -1.68 4.64 -1.00
CA ARG A 49 -3.00 5.28 -0.89
C ARG A 49 -4.01 4.71 -1.89
N ARG A 50 -3.61 4.50 -3.15
CA ARG A 50 -4.48 3.93 -4.19
C ARG A 50 -4.88 2.48 -3.88
N VAL A 51 -3.93 1.65 -3.46
CA VAL A 51 -4.17 0.24 -3.16
C VAL A 51 -5.01 0.07 -1.90
N PHE A 52 -4.68 0.80 -0.82
CA PHE A 52 -5.39 0.71 0.46
C PHE A 52 -6.80 1.29 0.38
N GLY A 53 -7.03 2.31 -0.46
CA GLY A 53 -8.35 2.90 -0.65
C GLY A 53 -9.36 2.02 -1.40
N ARG A 54 -8.97 0.82 -1.85
CA ARG A 54 -9.89 -0.10 -2.54
C ARG A 54 -10.85 -0.76 -1.53
N PRO A 55 -12.17 -0.80 -1.80
CA PRO A 55 -13.13 -1.48 -0.91
C PRO A 55 -12.73 -2.92 -0.60
N SER A 56 -12.30 -3.67 -1.63
CA SER A 56 -11.86 -5.06 -1.49
C SER A 56 -10.65 -5.24 -0.56
N PHE A 57 -9.76 -4.25 -0.49
CA PHE A 57 -8.62 -4.30 0.42
C PHE A 57 -9.11 -4.07 1.86
N MET A 58 -9.90 -3.02 2.09
CA MET A 58 -10.43 -2.68 3.42
C MET A 58 -11.34 -3.77 4.01
N GLU A 59 -12.19 -4.36 3.16
CA GLU A 59 -13.04 -5.49 3.53
C GLU A 59 -12.24 -6.75 3.85
N GLY A 60 -11.09 -6.94 3.18
CA GLY A 60 -10.19 -8.07 3.40
C GLY A 60 -9.35 -7.99 4.67
N LEU A 61 -9.26 -6.81 5.32
CA LEU A 61 -8.53 -6.66 6.58
C LEU A 61 -9.29 -7.28 7.75
N SER A 62 -8.61 -8.10 8.53
CA SER A 62 -9.03 -8.50 9.88
C SER A 62 -9.06 -7.30 10.83
N GLU A 63 -9.76 -7.43 11.96
CA GLU A 63 -9.81 -6.40 13.01
C GLU A 63 -8.40 -5.98 13.47
N LEU A 64 -7.54 -6.98 13.75
CA LEU A 64 -6.16 -6.75 14.13
C LEU A 64 -5.37 -5.97 13.07
N GLU A 65 -5.60 -6.24 11.78
CA GLU A 65 -4.93 -5.52 10.71
C GLU A 65 -5.43 -4.08 10.59
N ARG A 66 -6.73 -3.82 10.79
CA ARG A 66 -7.26 -2.44 10.79
C ARG A 66 -6.62 -1.61 11.90
N ASP A 67 -6.42 -2.19 13.07
CA ASP A 67 -5.79 -1.51 14.21
C ASP A 67 -4.31 -1.17 13.98
N MET A 68 -3.63 -1.81 13.02
CA MET A 68 -2.25 -1.46 12.65
C MET A 68 -2.13 -0.06 12.05
N ARG A 69 -3.23 0.46 11.48
CA ARG A 69 -3.32 1.83 10.95
C ARG A 69 -4.67 2.40 11.36
N PRO A 70 -4.78 2.94 12.58
CA PRO A 70 -6.00 3.63 12.95
C PRO A 70 -6.23 4.76 11.94
N LEU A 71 -7.44 4.78 11.35
CA LEU A 71 -7.92 5.96 10.62
C LEU A 71 -7.70 7.14 11.57
N ALA A 72 -6.94 8.16 11.14
CA ALA A 72 -6.69 9.32 11.97
C ALA A 72 -8.04 9.82 12.53
N ALA A 73 -8.14 9.88 13.86
CA ALA A 73 -9.25 10.52 14.54
C ALA A 73 -9.23 12.04 14.27
#